data_AF-A0A932MEE5-F1
#
_entry.id   AF-A0A932MEE5-F1
#
_cell.length_a   1.000
_cell.length_b   1.000
_cell.length_c   1.000
_cell.angle_alpha   90.00
_cell.angle_beta   90.00
_cell.angle_gamma   90.00
#
_symmetry.space_group_name_H-M   'P 1'
#
loop_
_entity.id
_entity.type
_entity.pdbx_description
1 polymer ?
#
loop_
_entity_poly.entity_id
_entity_poly.type
_entity_poly.pdbx_seq_one_letter_code
_entity_poly.pdbx_strand_id
1 'polypeptide(L)'
;DVEPAGCEDVEFGPVVVDLPLGRGAQQQFSVEIPPGTYRAIEFEIHKVSSDDPATLRQQYPYLVDQSIRVQGTYNGQPFTFLTDLNVEQTLLFNPLLVVTDTTTATNVTILVSLAAWFVGPDHKLRDPATGNKGGVNESMVKENIKQSMEAFEDHDFDGQSDP
;
A
#
# COMPACT_ATOMS: atom_id res chain seq x y z
N ASP A 1 26.22 5.71 -12.75
CA ASP A 1 25.33 4.59 -13.12
C ASP A 1 24.75 4.84 -14.48
N VAL A 2 24.82 3.84 -15.36
CA VAL A 2 24.18 3.88 -16.67
C VAL A 2 23.10 2.80 -16.61
N GLU A 3 21.86 3.23 -16.48
CA GLU A 3 20.67 2.39 -16.62
C GLU A 3 20.76 1.64 -17.97
N PRO A 4 20.70 0.30 -17.99
CA PRO A 4 20.71 -0.44 -19.24
C PRO A 4 19.42 -0.13 -20.02
N ALA A 5 19.58 0.36 -21.26
CA ALA A 5 18.48 0.59 -22.17
C ALA A 5 17.70 -0.71 -22.40
N GLY A 6 16.48 -0.79 -21.87
CA GLY A 6 15.57 -1.93 -22.06
C GLY A 6 14.60 -2.23 -20.92
N CYS A 7 14.74 -1.62 -19.74
CA CYS A 7 13.68 -1.62 -18.71
C CYS A 7 12.80 -0.38 -18.93
N GLU A 8 11.60 -0.57 -19.47
CA GLU A 8 10.57 0.47 -19.45
C GLU A 8 9.86 0.39 -18.10
N ASP A 9 10.04 1.42 -17.27
CA ASP A 9 9.26 1.57 -16.04
C ASP A 9 7.86 2.08 -16.40
N VAL A 10 6.84 1.41 -15.85
CA VAL A 10 5.45 1.80 -16.05
C VAL A 10 4.97 2.46 -14.76
N GLU A 11 4.82 3.79 -14.82
CA GLU A 11 4.37 4.58 -13.68
C GLU A 11 2.87 4.88 -13.75
N PHE A 12 2.20 4.73 -12.60
CA PHE A 12 0.81 5.10 -12.41
C PHE A 12 0.68 5.93 -11.13
N GLY A 13 -0.16 6.96 -11.14
CA GLY A 13 -0.47 7.71 -9.93
C GLY A 13 -0.88 9.17 -10.19
N PRO A 14 -1.26 9.91 -9.13
CA PRO A 14 -1.57 9.44 -7.78
C PRO A 14 -2.94 8.75 -7.72
N VAL A 15 -3.07 7.73 -6.87
CA VAL A 15 -4.34 7.01 -6.61
C VAL A 15 -4.61 6.93 -5.11
N VAL A 16 -5.89 6.87 -4.74
CA VAL A 16 -6.33 6.54 -3.37
C VAL A 16 -6.93 5.15 -3.40
N VAL A 17 -6.52 4.34 -2.43
CA VAL A 17 -6.89 2.93 -2.31
C VAL A 17 -7.68 2.73 -1.03
N ASP A 18 -8.84 2.08 -1.15
CA ASP A 18 -9.60 1.60 0.00
C ASP A 18 -9.21 0.15 0.31
N LEU A 19 -8.51 -0.07 1.42
CA LEU A 19 -8.11 -1.41 1.84
C LEU A 19 -9.27 -2.15 2.52
N PRO A 20 -9.71 -3.32 2.03
CA PRO A 20 -10.76 -4.09 2.67
C PRO A 20 -10.30 -4.56 4.06
N LEU A 21 -11.09 -4.38 5.14
CA LEU A 21 -10.66 -4.71 6.52
C LEU A 21 -10.82 -6.20 6.89
N GLY A 22 -11.02 -7.08 5.91
CA GLY A 22 -11.17 -8.53 6.11
C GLY A 22 -9.85 -9.22 6.49
N ARG A 23 -9.93 -10.46 6.97
CA ARG A 23 -8.72 -11.31 7.09
C ARG A 23 -8.16 -11.53 5.68
N GLY A 24 -6.89 -11.17 5.44
CA GLY A 24 -6.27 -11.29 4.13
C GLY A 24 -6.57 -10.12 3.19
N ALA A 25 -6.79 -8.92 3.71
CA ALA A 25 -6.97 -7.70 2.92
C ALA A 25 -5.97 -7.55 1.76
N GLN A 26 -6.39 -7.93 0.55
CA GLN A 26 -5.62 -7.70 -0.67
C GLN A 26 -6.17 -6.48 -1.38
N GLN A 27 -5.27 -5.59 -1.80
CA GLN A 27 -5.59 -4.68 -2.87
C GLN A 27 -5.02 -5.26 -4.16
N GLN A 28 -5.89 -5.46 -5.13
CA GLN A 28 -5.47 -5.81 -6.47
C GLN A 28 -5.34 -4.55 -7.33
N PHE A 29 -4.26 -4.48 -8.07
CA PHE A 29 -4.06 -3.50 -9.13
C PHE A 29 -4.10 -4.23 -10.47
N SER A 30 -5.06 -3.87 -11.30
CA SER A 30 -5.09 -4.29 -12.70
C SER A 30 -4.43 -3.20 -13.53
N VAL A 31 -3.27 -3.50 -14.10
CA VAL A 31 -2.54 -2.55 -14.94
C VAL A 31 -2.18 -3.21 -16.27
N GLU A 32 -2.35 -2.47 -17.35
CA GLU A 32 -1.84 -2.90 -18.65
C GLU A 32 -0.33 -2.65 -18.67
N ILE A 33 0.45 -3.69 -18.43
CA ILE A 33 1.91 -3.66 -18.51
C ILE A 33 2.37 -4.32 -19.81
N PRO A 34 3.36 -3.75 -20.52
CA PRO A 34 3.92 -4.35 -21.73
C PRO A 34 4.50 -5.75 -21.48
N PRO A 35 4.74 -6.55 -22.54
CA PRO A 35 5.45 -7.81 -22.40
C PRO A 35 6.87 -7.57 -21.91
N GLY A 36 7.28 -8.33 -20.90
CA GLY A 36 8.55 -8.11 -20.23
C GLY A 36 8.76 -9.04 -19.05
N THR A 37 9.94 -8.91 -18.43
CA THR A 37 10.25 -9.58 -17.16
C THR A 37 10.48 -8.51 -16.11
N TYR A 38 9.65 -8.52 -15.09
CA TYR A 38 9.64 -7.53 -14.03
C TYR A 38 10.20 -8.14 -12.75
N ARG A 39 11.09 -7.39 -12.10
CA ARG A 39 11.74 -7.80 -10.85
C ARG A 39 11.03 -7.27 -9.62
N ALA A 40 10.39 -6.12 -9.72
CA ALA A 40 9.80 -5.44 -8.58
C ALA A 40 8.60 -4.59 -9.00
N ILE A 41 7.80 -4.25 -8.01
CA ILE A 41 6.97 -3.03 -8.03
C ILE A 41 7.59 -2.03 -7.08
N GLU A 42 7.61 -0.78 -7.51
CA GLU A 42 7.94 0.37 -6.67
C GLU A 42 6.74 1.29 -6.57
N PHE A 43 6.46 1.79 -5.38
CA PHE A 43 5.44 2.81 -5.16
C PHE A 43 5.79 3.71 -3.98
N GLU A 44 5.30 4.94 -4.02
CA GLU A 44 5.43 5.88 -2.92
C GLU A 44 4.10 5.99 -2.17
N ILE A 45 4.16 5.78 -0.85
CA ILE A 45 3.09 6.24 0.04
C ILE A 45 3.41 7.68 0.37
N HIS A 46 2.64 8.61 -0.21
CA HIS A 46 2.83 10.04 0.02
C HIS A 46 1.54 10.70 0.50
N LYS A 47 1.69 11.81 1.22
CA LYS A 47 0.55 12.63 1.64
C LYS A 47 -0.08 13.34 0.44
N VAL A 48 -1.40 13.49 0.44
CA VAL A 48 -2.03 14.38 -0.55
C VAL A 48 -1.65 15.82 -0.22
N SER A 49 -1.08 16.52 -1.21
CA SER A 49 -0.43 17.83 -1.07
C SER A 49 -0.97 18.83 -2.10
N SER A 50 -0.48 20.08 -2.05
CA SER A 50 -0.84 21.12 -3.02
C SER A 50 -0.45 20.78 -4.46
N ASP A 51 0.55 19.91 -4.62
CA ASP A 51 1.14 19.57 -5.91
C ASP A 51 0.32 18.47 -6.62
N ASP A 52 -0.60 17.82 -5.89
CA ASP A 52 -1.53 16.84 -6.42
C ASP A 52 -2.72 17.48 -7.17
N PRO A 53 -3.32 16.74 -8.14
CA PRO A 53 -4.48 17.20 -8.88
C PRO A 53 -5.59 17.72 -7.97
N ALA A 54 -6.17 18.86 -8.32
CA ALA A 54 -7.24 19.47 -7.53
C ALA A 54 -8.46 18.56 -7.36
N THR A 55 -8.73 17.70 -8.36
CA THR A 55 -9.78 16.67 -8.34
C THR A 55 -9.54 15.65 -7.23
N LEU A 56 -8.31 15.15 -7.07
CA LEU A 56 -7.94 14.23 -6.00
C LEU A 56 -8.18 14.85 -4.62
N ARG A 57 -7.74 16.10 -4.43
CA ARG A 57 -7.95 16.85 -3.18
C ARG A 57 -9.42 17.11 -2.86
N GLN A 58 -10.25 17.36 -3.88
CA GLN A 58 -11.68 17.57 -3.70
C GLN A 58 -12.43 16.27 -3.40
N GLN A 59 -12.01 15.16 -4.00
CA GLN A 59 -12.59 13.84 -3.77
C GLN A 59 -12.19 13.27 -2.39
N TYR A 60 -10.95 13.51 -1.95
CA TYR A 60 -10.39 12.98 -0.72
C TYR A 60 -9.86 14.10 0.22
N PRO A 61 -10.72 15.01 0.67
CA PRO A 61 -10.29 16.18 1.47
C PRO A 61 -9.69 15.80 2.83
N TYR A 62 -10.03 14.62 3.36
CA TYR A 62 -9.52 14.09 4.62
C TYR A 62 -8.11 13.51 4.50
N LEU A 63 -7.58 13.36 3.28
CA LEU A 63 -6.19 12.99 3.04
C LEU A 63 -5.30 14.21 2.76
N VAL A 64 -5.83 15.43 2.73
CA VAL A 64 -4.95 16.61 2.63
C VAL A 64 -4.00 16.64 3.83
N ASP A 65 -2.71 16.69 3.54
CA ASP A 65 -1.59 16.55 4.48
C ASP A 65 -1.49 15.18 5.20
N GLN A 66 -2.22 14.16 4.74
CA GLN A 66 -2.19 12.78 5.25
C GLN A 66 -2.01 11.79 4.11
N SER A 67 -1.43 10.62 4.40
CA SER A 67 -1.31 9.53 3.41
C SER A 67 -2.23 8.36 3.71
N ILE A 68 -2.52 8.11 5.00
CA ILE A 68 -3.36 6.98 5.42
C ILE A 68 -4.39 7.47 6.43
N ARG A 69 -5.62 6.98 6.27
CA ARG A 69 -6.72 7.16 7.22
C ARG A 69 -7.31 5.80 7.59
N VAL A 70 -7.44 5.54 8.88
CA VAL A 70 -8.14 4.37 9.42
C VAL A 70 -9.25 4.84 10.35
N GLN A 71 -10.45 4.28 10.18
CA GLN A 71 -11.58 4.52 11.08
C GLN A 71 -12.11 3.19 11.59
N GLY A 72 -12.50 3.16 12.86
CA GLY A 72 -13.00 1.94 13.46
C GLY A 72 -13.42 2.16 14.90
N THR A 73 -13.47 1.07 15.66
CA THR A 73 -13.75 1.10 17.10
C THR A 73 -12.65 0.39 17.86
N TYR A 74 -12.28 0.93 19.01
CA TYR A 74 -11.33 0.36 19.96
C TYR A 74 -11.98 0.40 21.34
N ASN A 75 -12.10 -0.76 22.01
CA ASN A 75 -12.81 -0.90 23.29
C ASN A 75 -14.21 -0.25 23.30
N GLY A 76 -14.94 -0.38 22.18
CA GLY A 76 -16.28 0.18 22.02
C GLY A 76 -16.33 1.70 21.76
N GLN A 77 -15.19 2.39 21.71
CA GLN A 77 -15.12 3.81 21.36
C GLN A 77 -14.69 3.98 19.90
N PRO A 78 -15.35 4.87 19.13
CA PRO A 78 -14.90 5.18 17.78
C PRO A 78 -13.52 5.85 17.81
N PHE A 79 -12.66 5.51 16.86
CA PHE A 79 -11.38 6.19 16.66
C PHE A 79 -11.21 6.61 15.20
N THR A 80 -10.33 7.58 14.99
CA THR A 80 -9.75 7.88 13.68
C THR A 80 -8.24 8.01 13.85
N PHE A 81 -7.51 7.27 13.04
CA PHE A 81 -6.06 7.33 12.92
C PHE A 81 -5.72 7.98 11.58
N LEU A 82 -4.85 8.99 11.62
CA LEU A 82 -4.30 9.70 10.49
C LEU A 82 -2.78 9.72 10.63
N THR A 83 -2.09 9.49 9.52
CA THR A 83 -0.63 9.61 9.45
C THR A 83 -0.21 10.29 8.16
N ASP A 84 0.86 11.06 8.25
CA ASP A 84 1.58 11.70 7.14
C ASP A 84 2.78 10.84 6.72
N LEU A 85 2.60 9.52 6.68
CA LEU A 85 3.67 8.60 6.28
C LEU A 85 4.12 8.96 4.86
N ASN A 86 5.41 9.21 4.70
CA ASN A 86 6.07 9.40 3.44
C ASN A 86 7.18 8.35 3.33
N VAL A 87 7.03 7.40 2.41
CA VAL A 87 7.98 6.30 2.23
C VAL A 87 7.86 5.69 0.83
N GLU A 88 9.00 5.38 0.24
CA GLU A 88 9.13 4.55 -0.96
C GLU A 88 9.12 3.07 -0.57
N GLN A 89 8.39 2.24 -1.30
CA GLN A 89 8.29 0.80 -1.08
C GLN A 89 8.69 0.07 -2.35
N THR A 90 9.63 -0.86 -2.23
CA THR A 90 10.02 -1.76 -3.31
C THR A 90 9.68 -3.19 -2.91
N LEU A 91 8.75 -3.81 -3.63
CA LEU A 91 8.33 -5.18 -3.40
C LEU A 91 8.89 -6.05 -4.53
N LEU A 92 9.77 -6.99 -4.18
CA LEU A 92 10.41 -7.89 -5.14
C LEU A 92 9.48 -9.04 -5.48
N PHE A 93 9.32 -9.30 -6.78
CA PHE A 93 8.69 -10.53 -7.24
C PHE A 93 9.64 -11.71 -7.06
N ASN A 94 9.13 -12.79 -6.47
CA ASN A 94 9.86 -14.04 -6.37
C ASN A 94 8.88 -15.23 -6.54
N PRO A 95 8.86 -15.89 -7.72
CA PRO A 95 9.73 -15.69 -8.89
C PRO A 95 9.48 -14.36 -9.62
N LEU A 96 10.34 -13.99 -10.58
CA LEU A 96 10.14 -12.79 -11.41
C LEU A 96 8.79 -12.86 -12.14
N LEU A 97 8.08 -11.74 -12.24
CA LEU A 97 6.83 -11.64 -13.02
C LEU A 97 7.16 -11.63 -14.51
N VAL A 98 6.58 -12.55 -15.29
CA VAL A 98 6.82 -12.67 -16.74
C VAL A 98 5.52 -12.42 -17.51
N VAL A 99 5.45 -11.28 -18.19
CA VAL A 99 4.28 -10.91 -19.00
C VAL A 99 4.53 -11.31 -20.45
N THR A 100 3.77 -12.30 -20.94
CA THR A 100 3.93 -12.81 -22.32
C THR A 100 2.80 -12.41 -23.26
N ASP A 101 1.65 -11.99 -22.75
CA ASP A 101 0.45 -11.69 -23.54
C ASP A 101 0.04 -10.22 -23.37
N THR A 102 -0.21 -9.53 -24.48
CA THR A 102 -0.67 -8.13 -24.53
C THR A 102 -2.20 -8.00 -24.59
N THR A 103 -2.93 -9.11 -24.68
CA THR A 103 -4.38 -9.09 -24.92
C THR A 103 -5.21 -9.13 -23.64
N THR A 104 -4.60 -9.48 -22.51
CA THR A 104 -5.21 -9.46 -21.18
C THR A 104 -4.37 -8.59 -20.25
N ALA A 105 -5.00 -7.63 -19.56
CA ALA A 105 -4.33 -6.89 -18.49
C ALA A 105 -3.75 -7.87 -17.47
N THR A 106 -2.48 -7.66 -17.10
CA THR A 106 -1.86 -8.45 -16.02
C THR A 106 -2.30 -7.86 -14.69
N ASN A 107 -2.67 -8.73 -13.75
CA ASN A 107 -3.04 -8.30 -12.42
C ASN A 107 -1.86 -8.48 -11.48
N VAL A 108 -1.59 -7.47 -10.67
CA VAL A 108 -0.65 -7.61 -9.56
C VAL A 108 -1.38 -7.33 -8.26
N THR A 109 -1.18 -8.21 -7.30
CA THR A 109 -1.77 -8.09 -5.98
C THR A 109 -0.72 -7.57 -4.99
N ILE A 110 -1.09 -6.51 -4.25
CA ILE A 110 -0.33 -6.03 -3.10
C ILE A 110 -1.14 -6.38 -1.85
N LEU A 111 -0.54 -7.25 -1.03
CA LEU A 111 -1.08 -7.62 0.27
C LEU A 111 -0.66 -6.58 1.31
N VAL A 112 -1.62 -6.12 2.11
CA VAL A 112 -1.36 -5.20 3.23
C VAL A 112 -1.89 -5.79 4.54
N SER A 113 -0.97 -6.22 5.40
CA SER A 113 -1.28 -6.84 6.69
C SER A 113 -1.63 -5.81 7.76
N LEU A 114 -2.90 -5.43 7.82
CA LEU A 114 -3.41 -4.45 8.80
C LEU A 114 -3.33 -4.93 10.26
N ALA A 115 -3.32 -6.25 10.47
CA ALA A 115 -3.39 -6.86 11.80
C ALA A 115 -2.22 -6.48 12.72
N ALA A 116 -1.06 -6.14 12.14
CA ALA A 116 0.13 -5.78 12.89
C ALA A 116 0.26 -4.27 13.16
N TRP A 117 -0.48 -3.40 12.46
CA TRP A 117 -0.26 -1.95 12.47
C TRP A 117 -0.27 -1.35 13.88
N PHE A 118 -1.23 -1.75 14.71
CA PHE A 118 -1.41 -1.24 16.07
C PHE A 118 -0.92 -2.20 17.15
N VAL A 119 -0.17 -3.24 16.81
CA VAL A 119 0.35 -4.23 17.77
C VAL A 119 1.75 -3.84 18.22
N GLY A 120 1.96 -3.78 19.54
CA GLY A 120 3.26 -3.49 20.12
C GLY A 120 4.21 -4.69 20.13
N PRO A 121 5.50 -4.49 20.47
CA PRO A 121 6.50 -5.56 20.56
C PRO A 121 6.19 -6.60 21.65
N ASP A 122 5.30 -6.27 22.59
CA ASP A 122 4.75 -7.18 23.60
C ASP A 122 3.54 -7.99 23.08
N HIS A 123 3.29 -7.95 21.77
CA HIS A 123 2.14 -8.55 21.09
C HIS A 123 0.77 -8.06 21.57
N LYS A 124 0.72 -6.88 22.21
CA LYS A 124 -0.54 -6.29 22.68
C LYS A 124 -1.03 -5.19 21.75
N LEU A 125 -2.33 -5.19 21.50
CA LEU A 125 -2.99 -4.13 20.74
C LEU A 125 -2.92 -2.80 21.50
N ARG A 126 -2.43 -1.76 20.83
CA ARG A 126 -2.44 -0.37 21.29
C ARG A 126 -3.72 0.32 20.84
N ASP A 127 -4.13 1.34 21.59
CA ASP A 127 -5.19 2.25 21.16
C ASP A 127 -4.73 2.94 19.86
N PRO A 128 -5.41 2.73 18.72
CA PRO A 128 -5.03 3.34 17.45
C PRO A 128 -4.95 4.87 17.49
N ALA A 129 -5.74 5.53 18.35
CA ALA A 129 -5.70 6.98 18.49
C ALA A 129 -4.35 7.48 19.01
N THR A 130 -3.60 6.66 19.75
CA THR A 130 -2.26 6.98 20.26
C THR A 130 -1.15 6.85 19.21
N GLY A 131 -1.48 6.32 18.03
CA GLY A 131 -0.59 6.30 16.86
C GLY A 131 -0.63 7.58 16.02
N ASN A 132 -1.62 8.47 16.22
CA ASN A 132 -1.69 9.75 15.52
C ASN A 132 -0.41 10.59 15.75
N LYS A 133 -0.16 11.54 14.86
CA LYS A 133 0.97 12.48 14.94
C LYS A 133 1.13 13.10 16.34
N GLY A 134 2.33 13.02 16.90
CA GLY A 134 2.67 13.44 18.26
C GLY A 134 2.30 12.44 19.36
N GLY A 135 1.65 11.33 19.01
CA GLY A 135 1.25 10.27 19.92
C GLY A 135 2.40 9.34 20.32
N VAL A 136 2.28 8.71 21.48
CA VAL A 136 3.33 7.85 22.06
C VAL A 136 3.65 6.61 21.21
N ASN A 137 2.72 6.18 20.36
CA ASN A 137 2.89 5.00 19.50
C ASN A 137 3.11 5.38 18.02
N GLU A 138 3.24 6.66 17.66
CA GLU A 138 3.35 7.11 16.27
C GLU A 138 4.46 6.38 15.50
N SER A 139 5.70 6.41 16.02
CA SER A 139 6.85 5.80 15.33
C SER A 139 6.69 4.30 15.16
N MET A 140 6.16 3.62 16.18
CA MET A 140 5.90 2.18 16.14
C MET A 140 4.87 1.84 15.06
N VAL A 141 3.74 2.55 15.02
CA VAL A 141 2.68 2.31 14.02
C VAL A 141 3.21 2.58 12.61
N LYS A 142 3.95 3.67 12.39
CA LYS A 142 4.55 3.98 11.08
C LYS A 142 5.51 2.88 10.61
N GLU A 143 6.30 2.33 11.51
CA GLU A 143 7.23 1.24 11.18
C GLU A 143 6.48 -0.07 10.87
N ASN A 144 5.47 -0.41 11.67
CA ASN A 144 4.63 -1.58 11.42
C ASN A 144 3.90 -1.49 10.07
N ILE A 145 3.45 -0.30 9.66
CA ILE A 145 2.82 -0.08 8.34
C ILE A 145 3.80 -0.41 7.21
N LYS A 146 5.04 0.10 7.28
CA LYS A 146 6.07 -0.18 6.26
C LYS A 146 6.34 -1.68 6.12
N GLN A 147 6.40 -2.38 7.25
CA GLN A 147 6.69 -3.82 7.26
C GLN A 147 5.48 -4.69 6.91
N SER A 148 4.30 -4.09 6.69
CA SER A 148 3.06 -4.84 6.46
C SER A 148 2.78 -5.19 5.00
N MET A 149 3.63 -4.77 4.07
CA MET A 149 3.35 -4.81 2.64
C MET A 149 4.20 -5.87 1.94
N GLU A 150 3.56 -6.63 1.05
CA GLU A 150 4.17 -7.68 0.22
C GLU A 150 3.46 -7.72 -1.14
N ALA A 151 4.17 -8.02 -2.24
CA ALA A 151 3.58 -8.16 -3.57
C ALA A 151 3.92 -9.52 -4.16
N PHE A 152 2.94 -10.13 -4.84
CA PHE A 152 3.08 -11.42 -5.52
C PHE A 152 2.14 -11.48 -6.74
N GLU A 153 2.42 -12.43 -7.62
CA GLU A 153 1.57 -12.76 -8.77
C GLU A 153 0.38 -13.62 -8.31
N ASP A 154 -0.82 -13.28 -8.79
CA ASP A 154 -2.10 -13.87 -8.38
C ASP A 154 -3.03 -13.91 -9.62
N HIS A 155 -3.01 -15.05 -10.31
CA HIS A 155 -3.77 -15.32 -11.54
C HIS A 155 -5.23 -15.67 -11.27
N ASP A 156 -5.52 -16.31 -10.13
CA ASP A 156 -6.86 -16.83 -9.81
C ASP A 156 -7.70 -15.92 -8.91
N PHE A 157 -7.12 -14.78 -8.49
CA PHE A 157 -7.77 -13.71 -7.73
C PHE A 157 -8.15 -14.15 -6.30
N ASP A 158 -7.55 -15.22 -5.77
CA ASP A 158 -7.84 -15.71 -4.43
C ASP A 158 -6.99 -15.05 -3.35
N GLY A 159 -5.97 -14.30 -3.78
CA GLY A 159 -5.11 -13.55 -2.90
C GLY A 159 -4.04 -14.36 -2.18
N GLN A 160 -3.77 -15.56 -2.66
CA GLN A 160 -2.62 -16.37 -2.33
C GLN A 160 -1.60 -16.26 -3.46
N SER A 161 -0.33 -16.53 -3.16
CA SER A 161 0.64 -16.70 -4.22
C SER A 161 0.28 -17.96 -4.99
N ASP A 162 0.10 -17.85 -6.29
CA ASP A 162 -0.02 -19.01 -7.16
C ASP A 162 1.34 -19.72 -7.28
N PRO A 163 1.37 -21.07 -7.19
CA PRO A 163 2.60 -21.87 -7.36
C PRO A 163 3.03 -22.08 -8.82
#